data_AF-A0A4V2E082-F1
#
_entry.id   AF-A0A4V2E082-F1
#
_cell.length_a   1.000
_cell.length_b   1.000
_cell.length_c   1.000
_cell.angle_alpha   90.00
_cell.angle_beta   90.00
_cell.angle_gamma   90.00
#
_symmetry.space_group_name_H-M   'P 1'
#
loop_
_entity.id
_entity.type
_entity.pdbx_description
1 polymer ?
#
loop_
_entity_poly.entity_id
_entity_poly.type
_entity_poly.pdbx_seq_one_letter_code
_entity_poly.pdbx_strand_id
1 'polypeptide(L)'
;MKKDFIEYKGYLAELSFDIEDDIIVGKVINTADFISFHGETLIEAKKAFRDVLDSYLDACVHAKIEPSRPYSGRFNLRIAPALHKALTIEAHKANKSLNEYTEWLIAQKLSSHSENGFQEHMCNDLI
;
A
#
# COMPACT_ATOMS: atom_id res chain seq x y z
N MET A 1 -6.02 16.73 -8.40
CA MET A 1 -5.56 15.87 -9.51
C MET A 1 -5.93 14.44 -9.15
N LYS A 2 -6.67 13.74 -10.01
CA LYS A 2 -7.07 12.35 -9.75
C LYS A 2 -5.82 11.48 -9.97
N LYS A 3 -5.51 10.63 -9.00
CA LYS A 3 -4.42 9.65 -9.10
C LYS A 3 -5.05 8.32 -9.49
N ASP A 4 -4.55 7.71 -10.57
CA ASP A 4 -4.99 6.39 -10.99
C ASP A 4 -3.97 5.35 -10.51
N PHE A 5 -4.47 4.17 -10.13
CA PHE A 5 -3.65 3.12 -9.55
C PHE A 5 -3.78 1.84 -10.36
N ILE A 6 -2.70 1.07 -10.41
CA ILE A 6 -2.66 -0.28 -11.00
C ILE A 6 -2.02 -1.24 -10.02
N GLU A 7 -2.45 -2.51 -10.04
CA GLU A 7 -1.94 -3.55 -9.15
C GLU A 7 -1.43 -4.75 -9.95
N TYR A 8 -0.31 -5.34 -9.50
CA TYR A 8 0.22 -6.59 -10.03
C TYR A 8 0.98 -7.34 -8.93
N LYS A 9 0.66 -8.64 -8.74
CA LYS A 9 1.26 -9.50 -7.71
C LYS A 9 1.24 -8.88 -6.28
N GLY A 10 0.17 -8.14 -5.95
CA GLY A 10 0.01 -7.44 -4.67
C GLY A 10 0.80 -6.14 -4.53
N TYR A 11 1.60 -5.75 -5.53
CA TYR A 11 2.27 -4.45 -5.58
C TYR A 11 1.33 -3.42 -6.22
N LEU A 12 1.18 -2.28 -5.56
CA LEU A 12 0.31 -1.18 -5.96
C LEU A 12 1.16 -0.03 -6.49
N ALA A 13 0.91 0.38 -7.72
CA ALA A 13 1.56 1.52 -8.35
C ALA A 13 0.60 2.69 -8.57
N GLU A 14 1.06 3.89 -8.26
CA GLU A 14 0.43 5.15 -8.63
C GLU A 14 0.92 5.55 -10.02
N LEU A 15 0.01 5.99 -10.88
CA LEU A 15 0.32 6.56 -12.20
C LEU A 15 0.14 8.08 -12.19
N SER A 16 1.09 8.76 -12.80
CA SER A 16 1.07 10.20 -13.06
C SER A 16 1.52 10.49 -14.49
N PHE A 17 0.99 11.55 -15.07
CA PHE A 17 1.43 12.03 -16.38
C PHE A 17 2.52 13.09 -16.21
N ASP A 18 3.66 12.88 -16.84
CA ASP A 18 4.73 13.87 -16.96
C ASP A 18 4.50 14.70 -18.22
N ILE A 19 4.28 16.01 -18.03
CA ILE A 19 3.95 16.92 -19.12
C ILE A 19 5.20 17.32 -19.90
N GLU A 20 6.37 17.34 -19.26
CA GLU A 20 7.61 17.78 -19.91
C GLU A 20 8.12 16.72 -20.89
N ASP A 21 8.00 15.45 -20.49
CA ASP A 21 8.48 14.30 -21.26
C ASP A 21 7.39 13.59 -22.07
N ASP A 22 6.11 14.00 -21.95
CA ASP A 22 4.94 13.39 -22.62
C ASP A 22 4.79 11.87 -22.35
N ILE A 23 5.07 11.45 -21.11
CA ILE A 23 5.05 10.05 -20.69
C ILE A 23 4.18 9.81 -19.46
N ILE A 24 3.75 8.56 -19.31
CA ILE A 24 3.15 8.07 -18.07
C ILE A 24 4.27 7.52 -17.19
N VAL A 25 4.41 8.10 -16.00
CA VAL A 25 5.33 7.64 -14.96
C VAL A 25 4.54 6.86 -13.92
N GLY A 26 5.06 5.70 -13.53
CA GLY A 26 4.50 4.85 -12.49
C GLY A 26 5.47 4.63 -11.35
N LYS A 27 4.96 4.66 -10.12
CA LYS A 27 5.73 4.39 -8.90
C LYS A 27 5.01 3.40 -8.01
N VAL A 28 5.71 2.37 -7.56
CA VAL A 28 5.17 1.43 -6.58
C VAL A 28 5.19 2.07 -5.18
N ILE A 29 4.04 2.06 -4.49
CA ILE A 29 3.82 2.84 -3.26
C ILE A 29 3.69 2.00 -1.99
N ASN A 30 3.47 0.69 -2.11
CA ASN A 30 3.22 -0.19 -0.98
C ASN A 30 4.41 -1.08 -0.60
N THR A 31 5.62 -0.72 -1.05
CA THR A 31 6.89 -1.40 -0.75
C THR A 31 7.92 -0.38 -0.25
N ALA A 32 8.91 -0.85 0.52
CA ALA A 32 10.04 -0.01 0.94
C ALA A 32 11.06 0.22 -0.18
N ASP A 33 11.11 -0.66 -1.17
CA ASP A 33 12.06 -0.55 -2.28
C ASP A 33 11.58 0.46 -3.32
N PHE A 34 12.50 1.25 -3.85
CA PHE A 34 12.16 2.21 -4.89
C PHE A 34 12.02 1.50 -6.23
N ILE A 35 10.78 1.32 -6.67
CA ILE A 35 10.44 0.71 -7.96
C ILE A 35 9.63 1.73 -8.78
N SER A 36 10.18 2.11 -9.93
CA SER A 36 9.55 3.04 -10.88
C SER A 36 9.64 2.50 -12.31
N PHE A 37 8.69 2.91 -13.13
CA PHE A 37 8.60 2.55 -14.55
C PHE A 37 7.96 3.71 -15.32
N HIS A 38 8.06 3.68 -16.65
CA HIS A 38 7.39 4.63 -17.51
C HIS A 38 6.93 3.98 -18.82
N GLY A 39 6.09 4.69 -19.57
CA GLY A 39 5.71 4.33 -20.94
C GLY A 39 5.04 5.51 -21.63
N GLU A 40 5.10 5.57 -22.96
CA GLU A 40 4.48 6.63 -23.76
C GLU A 40 2.96 6.44 -23.81
N THR A 41 2.52 5.19 -23.69
CA THR A 41 1.10 4.83 -23.60
C THR A 41 0.76 4.10 -22.32
N LEU A 42 -0.53 4.07 -21.96
CA LEU A 42 -1.00 3.32 -20.79
C LEU A 42 -0.72 1.81 -20.93
N ILE A 43 -0.72 1.30 -22.16
CA ILE A 43 -0.42 -0.11 -22.45
C ILE A 43 1.06 -0.39 -22.15
N GLU A 44 1.95 0.48 -22.61
CA GLU A 44 3.38 0.38 -22.35
C GLU A 44 3.70 0.54 -20.87
N ALA A 45 3.13 1.53 -20.18
CA ALA A 45 3.34 1.72 -18.75
C ALA A 45 2.89 0.47 -17.95
N LYS A 46 1.75 -0.14 -18.29
CA LYS A 46 1.29 -1.38 -17.67
C LYS A 46 2.21 -2.57 -17.96
N LYS A 47 2.79 -2.64 -19.16
CA LYS A 47 3.77 -3.67 -19.51
C LYS A 47 5.08 -3.46 -18.74
N ALA A 48 5.62 -2.25 -18.78
CA ALA A 48 6.84 -1.87 -18.07
C ALA A 48 6.71 -2.12 -16.55
N PHE A 49 5.53 -1.87 -15.97
CA PHE A 49 5.24 -2.20 -14.58
C PHE A 49 5.44 -3.69 -14.27
N ARG A 50 4.87 -4.57 -15.10
CA ARG A 50 4.98 -6.02 -14.94
C ARG A 50 6.42 -6.48 -15.12
N ASP A 51 7.08 -6.00 -16.18
CA ASP A 51 8.45 -6.39 -16.53
C ASP A 51 9.45 -5.98 -15.42
N VAL A 52 9.32 -4.75 -14.89
CA VAL A 52 10.16 -4.27 -13.78
C VAL A 52 9.88 -5.04 -12.49
N LEU A 53 8.61 -5.33 -12.16
CA LEU A 53 8.29 -6.12 -10.97
C LEU A 53 8.78 -7.56 -11.07
N ASP A 54 8.60 -8.21 -12.21
CA ASP A 54 9.08 -9.58 -12.44
C ASP A 54 10.61 -9.64 -12.32
N SER A 55 11.30 -8.69 -12.94
CA SER A 55 12.77 -8.58 -12.83
C SER A 55 13.23 -8.34 -11.39
N TYR A 56 12.52 -7.51 -10.63
CA TYR A 56 12.81 -7.26 -9.21
C TYR A 56 12.63 -8.52 -8.36
N LEU A 57 11.51 -9.24 -8.54
CA LEU A 57 11.23 -10.47 -7.81
C LEU A 57 12.26 -11.57 -8.15
N ASP A 58 12.62 -11.71 -9.42
CA ASP A 58 13.64 -12.66 -9.87
C ASP A 58 15.02 -12.31 -9.28
N ALA A 59 15.37 -11.01 -9.24
CA ALA A 59 16.60 -10.55 -8.61
C ALA A 59 16.64 -10.88 -7.10
N CYS A 60 15.52 -10.72 -6.38
CA CYS A 60 15.41 -11.12 -4.97
C CYS A 60 15.65 -12.63 -4.80
N VAL A 61 15.06 -13.47 -5.66
CA VAL A 61 15.26 -14.93 -5.64
C VAL A 61 16.73 -15.29 -5.87
N HIS A 62 17.36 -14.70 -6.88
CA HIS A 62 18.78 -14.93 -7.20
C HIS A 62 19.71 -14.48 -6.06
N ALA A 63 19.39 -13.36 -5.41
CA ALA A 63 20.14 -12.85 -4.28
C ALA A 63 19.86 -13.59 -2.95
N LYS A 64 18.86 -14.49 -2.92
CA LYS A 64 18.37 -15.15 -1.69
C LYS A 64 17.91 -14.15 -0.62
N ILE A 65 17.30 -13.05 -1.05
CA ILE A 65 16.74 -12.02 -0.19
C ILE A 65 15.21 -12.09 -0.30
N GLU A 66 14.50 -11.92 0.82
CA GLU A 66 13.04 -11.77 0.75
C GLU A 66 12.69 -10.43 0.11
N PRO A 67 11.85 -10.41 -0.95
CA PRO A 67 11.40 -9.15 -1.52
C PRO A 67 10.65 -8.34 -0.46
N SER A 68 10.85 -7.02 -0.48
CA SER A 68 10.14 -6.09 0.39
C SER A 68 8.62 -6.27 0.24
N ARG A 69 8.01 -6.74 1.33
CA ARG A 69 6.62 -7.19 1.31
C ARG A 69 5.66 -6.01 1.13
N PRO A 70 4.73 -6.11 0.18
CA PRO A 70 3.52 -5.31 0.21
C PRO A 70 2.84 -5.40 1.59
N TYR A 71 2.55 -4.25 2.20
CA TYR A 71 1.76 -4.16 3.45
C TYR A 71 2.31 -4.96 4.64
N SER A 72 3.52 -4.65 5.11
CA SER A 72 4.16 -5.33 6.26
C SER A 72 3.40 -5.28 7.61
N GLY A 73 2.30 -4.53 7.71
CA GLY A 73 1.58 -4.27 8.97
C GLY A 73 2.34 -3.35 9.95
N ARG A 74 3.61 -3.02 9.67
CA ARG A 74 4.39 -2.10 10.51
C ARG A 74 4.05 -0.65 10.15
N PHE A 75 3.35 0.02 11.04
CA PHE A 75 2.95 1.41 10.89
C PHE A 75 3.62 2.29 11.95
N ASN A 76 4.82 2.81 11.63
CA ASN A 76 5.55 3.69 12.51
C ASN A 76 5.02 5.12 12.38
N LEU A 77 4.27 5.58 13.38
CA LEU A 77 3.66 6.90 13.38
C LEU A 77 4.31 7.83 14.41
N ARG A 78 4.70 9.04 13.99
CA ARG A 78 5.04 10.13 14.90
C ARG A 78 3.83 11.05 15.07
N ILE A 79 3.36 11.19 16.30
CA ILE A 79 2.25 12.07 16.67
C ILE A 79 2.67 13.07 17.74
N ALA A 80 1.88 14.13 17.89
CA ALA A 80 2.07 15.11 18.95
C ALA A 80 2.02 14.44 20.35
N PRO A 81 2.89 14.82 21.30
CA PRO A 81 2.92 14.22 22.64
C PRO A 81 1.58 14.26 23.38
N ALA A 82 0.80 15.33 23.19
CA ALA A 82 -0.53 15.46 23.77
C ALA A 82 -1.51 14.40 23.25
N LEU A 83 -1.47 14.11 21.94
CA LEU A 83 -2.31 13.07 21.34
C LEU A 83 -1.87 11.68 21.78
N HIS A 84 -0.55 11.43 21.85
CA HIS A 84 -0.02 10.18 22.39
C HIS A 84 -0.53 9.92 23.82
N LYS A 85 -0.43 10.94 24.70
CA LYS A 85 -0.95 10.85 26.07
C LYS A 85 -2.43 10.51 26.12
N ALA A 86 -3.25 11.20 25.31
CA ALA A 86 -4.69 10.96 25.26
C ALA A 86 -5.00 9.52 24.80
N LEU A 87 -4.36 9.05 23.72
CA LEU A 87 -4.54 7.69 23.22
C LEU A 87 -4.11 6.63 24.24
N THR A 88 -3.00 6.82 24.94
CA THR A 88 -2.54 5.88 25.98
C THR A 88 -3.56 5.75 27.11
N ILE A 89 -4.14 6.86 27.57
CA ILE A 89 -5.16 6.86 28.64
C ILE A 89 -6.42 6.11 28.19
N GLU A 90 -6.93 6.41 27.00
CA GLU A 90 -8.14 5.78 26.49
C GLU A 90 -7.94 4.29 26.17
N ALA A 91 -6.78 3.91 25.63
CA ALA A 91 -6.41 2.50 25.44
C ALA A 91 -6.43 1.72 26.76
N HIS A 92 -5.86 2.30 27.82
CA HIS A 92 -5.85 1.67 29.14
C HIS A 92 -7.27 1.55 29.73
N LYS A 93 -8.12 2.57 29.58
CA LYS A 93 -9.53 2.49 30.00
C LYS A 93 -10.29 1.38 29.25
N ALA A 94 -9.95 1.16 27.98
CA ALA A 94 -10.53 0.11 27.16
C ALA A 94 -9.90 -1.28 27.37
N ASN A 95 -8.93 -1.43 28.29
CA ASN A 95 -8.16 -2.65 28.52
C ASN A 95 -7.51 -3.19 27.23
N LYS A 96 -6.92 -2.29 26.44
CA LYS A 96 -6.21 -2.59 25.19
C LYS A 96 -4.80 -2.00 25.22
N SER A 97 -3.88 -2.61 24.49
CA SER A 97 -2.62 -1.95 24.17
C SER A 97 -2.86 -0.72 23.29
N LEU A 98 -1.90 0.21 23.28
CA LEU A 98 -1.98 1.40 22.42
C LEU A 98 -2.14 1.03 20.95
N ASN A 99 -1.45 -0.02 20.48
CA ASN A 99 -1.52 -0.47 19.09
C ASN A 99 -2.91 -1.03 18.76
N GLU A 100 -3.44 -1.94 19.59
CA GLU A 100 -4.79 -2.51 19.38
C GLU A 100 -5.88 -1.44 19.43
N TYR A 101 -5.76 -0.48 20.35
CA TYR A 101 -6.71 0.62 20.45
C TYR A 101 -6.65 1.54 19.22
N THR A 102 -5.43 1.82 18.74
CA THR A 102 -5.23 2.64 17.54
C THR A 102 -5.73 1.93 16.28
N GLU A 103 -5.43 0.64 16.12
CA GLU A 103 -5.94 -0.19 15.03
C GLU A 103 -7.47 -0.21 15.02
N TRP A 104 -8.10 -0.40 16.18
CA TRP A 104 -9.55 -0.36 16.33
C TRP A 104 -10.16 0.99 15.92
N LEU A 105 -9.56 2.12 16.34
CA LEU A 105 -10.00 3.45 15.94
C LEU A 105 -9.90 3.66 14.42
N ILE A 106 -8.79 3.22 13.82
CA ILE A 106 -8.58 3.31 12.36
C ILE A 106 -9.62 2.47 11.63
N ALA A 107 -9.83 1.21 12.05
CA ALA A 107 -10.82 0.31 11.47
C ALA A 107 -12.23 0.91 11.53
N GLN A 108 -12.65 1.41 12.70
CA GLN A 108 -13.95 2.06 12.86
C GLN A 108 -14.12 3.26 11.93
N LYS A 109 -13.07 4.08 11.79
CA LYS A 109 -13.12 5.25 10.91
C LYS A 109 -13.25 4.85 9.44
N LEU A 110 -12.54 3.81 9.01
CA LEU A 110 -12.63 3.29 7.64
C LEU A 110 -14.00 2.67 7.36
N SER A 111 -14.55 1.89 8.30
CA SER A 111 -15.90 1.32 8.17
C SER A 111 -16.99 2.39 8.10
N SER A 112 -16.80 3.54 8.75
CA SER A 112 -17.73 4.69 8.65
C SER A 112 -17.65 5.44 7.31
N HIS A 113 -16.67 5.12 6.45
CA HIS A 113 -16.48 5.70 5.12
C HIS A 113 -16.69 4.68 3.99
N SER A 114 -16.88 3.39 4.32
CA SER A 114 -16.97 2.28 3.36
C SER A 114 -18.40 1.92 2.96
N GLU A 115 -19.24 2.91 2.62
CA GLU A 115 -20.36 2.68 1.68
C GLU A 115 -19.97 2.98 0.22
N ASN A 116 -18.69 3.23 -0.08
CA ASN A 116 -18.23 3.33 -1.46
C ASN A 116 -16.94 2.53 -1.68
N GLY A 117 -17.13 1.23 -1.95
CA GLY A 117 -16.28 0.42 -2.81
C GLY A 117 -15.08 -0.21 -2.14
N PHE A 118 -15.23 -1.45 -1.68
CA PHE A 118 -14.29 -2.58 -1.83
C PHE A 118 -14.99 -3.81 -1.23
N GLN A 119 -15.82 -4.49 -2.04
CA GLN A 119 -16.35 -5.81 -1.67
C GLN A 119 -15.29 -6.88 -1.94
N GLU A 120 -15.01 -7.61 -0.87
CA GLU A 120 -14.12 -8.76 -0.77
C GLU A 120 -14.39 -9.83 -1.83
N HIS A 121 -13.31 -10.36 -2.39
CA HIS A 121 -13.29 -11.66 -3.04
C HIS A 121 -12.22 -12.54 -2.36
N MET A 122 -12.58 -13.20 -1.26
CA MET A 122 -11.96 -14.41 -0.66
C MET A 122 -12.97 -14.88 0.42
N CYS A 123 -13.46 -16.10 0.56
CA CYS A 123 -13.17 -17.43 0.03
C CYS A 123 -14.50 -18.17 -0.08
N ASN A 124 -14.68 -19.01 -1.11
CA ASN A 124 -15.66 -20.08 -1.06
C ASN A 124 -15.00 -21.34 -1.63
N ASP A 125 -14.27 -22.06 -0.79
CA ASP A 125 -13.81 -23.41 -1.04
C ASP A 125 -13.71 -24.15 0.31
N LEU A 126 -14.84 -24.75 0.72
CA LEU A 126 -14.85 -25.97 1.50
C LEU A 126 -16.06 -26.79 1.00
N ILE A 127 -15.75 -27.77 0.15
CA ILE A 127 -16.48 -29.04 0.05
C ILE A 127 -15.86 -29.97 1.09
#